data_AF-A0A2I1HWN6-F1
#
_entry.id   AF-A0A2I1HWN6-F1
#
_cell.length_a   1.000
_cell.length_b   1.000
_cell.length_c   1.000
_cell.angle_alpha   90.00
_cell.angle_beta   90.00
_cell.angle_gamma   90.00
#
_symmetry.space_group_name_H-M   'P 1'
#
loop_
_entity.id
_entity.type
_entity.pdbx_description
1 polymer ?
#
loop_
_entity_poly.entity_id
_entity_poly.type
_entity_poly.pdbx_seq_one_letter_code
_entity_poly.pdbx_strand_id
1 'polypeptide(L)'
;MVNDLSAFQNHYHGKITALTDRQLFLHDKIKRKKNIPKTSQQLVKLEKELAKFKLDYSSVKDDRDSHHRYKGHTSDDTKKLELRPNKRITPSSTGISRSHDHVKKARSDSLIKED
;
A
#
# COMPACT_ATOMS: atom_id res chain seq x y z
N MET A 1 6.13 4.12 -1.13
CA MET A 1 4.71 3.95 -1.55
C MET A 1 4.54 3.66 -3.04
N VAL A 2 5.00 4.49 -3.98
CA VAL A 2 4.81 4.21 -5.43
C VAL A 2 5.64 3.01 -5.90
N ASN A 3 6.89 2.89 -5.42
CA ASN A 3 7.80 1.82 -5.83
C ASN A 3 7.30 0.41 -5.44
N ASP A 4 6.67 0.27 -4.27
CA ASP A 4 6.19 -1.03 -3.76
C ASP A 4 5.01 -1.54 -4.58
N LEU A 5 4.15 -0.62 -5.03
CA LEU A 5 3.02 -0.97 -5.89
C LEU A 5 3.53 -1.41 -7.27
N SER A 6 4.48 -0.67 -7.86
CA SER A 6 5.10 -1.05 -9.12
C SER A 6 5.82 -2.40 -9.03
N ALA A 7 6.52 -2.67 -7.93
CA ALA A 7 7.17 -3.95 -7.69
C ALA A 7 6.16 -5.10 -7.61
N PHE A 8 5.05 -4.90 -6.88
CA PHE A 8 3.96 -5.87 -6.82
C PHE A 8 3.34 -6.13 -8.20
N GLN A 9 3.04 -5.07 -8.95
CA GLN A 9 2.49 -5.18 -10.30
C GLN A 9 3.42 -5.97 -11.21
N ASN A 10 4.71 -5.65 -11.23
CA ASN A 10 5.70 -6.38 -12.03
C ASN A 10 5.77 -7.86 -11.64
N HIS A 11 5.74 -8.17 -10.35
CA HIS A 11 5.74 -9.55 -9.86
C HIS A 11 4.47 -10.31 -10.26
N TYR A 12 3.30 -9.65 -10.12
CA TYR A 12 2.03 -10.21 -10.54
C TYR A 12 2.02 -10.49 -12.04
N HIS A 13 2.47 -9.52 -12.84
CA HIS A 13 2.57 -9.63 -14.29
C HIS A 13 3.54 -10.73 -14.71
N GLY A 14 4.71 -10.85 -14.07
CA GLY A 14 5.66 -11.92 -14.35
C GLY A 14 5.04 -13.31 -14.13
N LYS A 15 4.31 -13.49 -13.02
CA LYS A 15 3.66 -14.78 -12.71
C LYS A 15 2.51 -15.11 -13.67
N ILE A 16 1.63 -14.16 -13.97
CA ILE A 16 0.49 -14.43 -14.87
C ILE A 16 0.96 -14.68 -16.32
N THR A 17 1.98 -13.95 -16.78
CA THR A 17 2.57 -14.16 -18.10
C THR A 17 3.17 -15.55 -18.22
N ALA A 18 3.96 -16.00 -17.22
CA ALA A 18 4.54 -17.34 -17.23
C ALA A 18 3.47 -18.46 -17.30
N LEU A 19 2.35 -18.31 -16.58
CA LEU A 19 1.23 -19.24 -16.64
C LEU A 19 0.56 -19.22 -18.03
N THR A 20 0.36 -18.04 -18.59
CA THR A 20 -0.27 -17.84 -19.90
C THR A 20 0.59 -18.43 -21.03
N ASP A 21 1.90 -18.16 -21.02
CA ASP A 21 2.84 -18.70 -22.01
C ASP A 21 2.86 -20.23 -22.00
N ARG A 22 2.84 -20.81 -20.79
CA ARG A 22 2.79 -22.27 -20.63
C ARG A 22 1.46 -22.84 -21.14
N GLN A 23 0.34 -22.15 -20.92
CA GLN A 23 -0.96 -22.55 -21.47
C GLN A 23 -0.94 -22.54 -23.00
N LEU A 24 -0.43 -21.47 -23.62
CA LEU A 24 -0.30 -21.36 -25.08
C LEU A 24 0.56 -22.50 -25.64
N PHE A 25 1.71 -22.76 -25.02
CA PHE A 25 2.60 -23.86 -25.44
C PHE A 25 1.95 -25.24 -25.38
N LEU A 26 1.14 -25.51 -24.34
CA LEU A 26 0.41 -26.77 -24.21
C LEU A 26 -0.68 -26.91 -25.27
N HIS A 27 -1.45 -25.84 -25.53
CA HIS A 27 -2.42 -25.82 -26.63
C HIS A 27 -1.76 -26.09 -27.98
N ASP A 28 -0.61 -25.47 -28.23
CA ASP A 28 0.15 -25.67 -29.47
C ASP A 28 0.63 -27.11 -29.64
N LYS A 29 1.07 -27.75 -28.55
CA LYS A 29 1.43 -29.18 -28.57
C LYS A 29 0.24 -30.08 -28.89
N ILE A 30 -0.93 -29.78 -28.32
CA ILE A 30 -2.17 -30.51 -28.58
C ILE A 30 -2.58 -30.34 -30.05
N LYS A 31 -2.52 -29.11 -30.58
CA LYS A 31 -2.80 -28.81 -32.00
C LYS A 31 -1.86 -29.57 -32.94
N ARG A 32 -0.58 -29.72 -32.57
CA ARG A 32 0.42 -30.52 -33.31
C ARG A 32 0.29 -32.04 -33.06
N LYS A 33 -0.75 -32.50 -32.35
CA LYS A 33 -1.02 -33.91 -31.97
C LYS A 33 0.14 -34.62 -31.26
N LYS A 34 1.03 -33.88 -30.58
CA LYS A 34 2.17 -34.45 -29.85
C LYS A 34 1.77 -34.79 -28.41
N ASN A 35 1.93 -36.05 -28.01
CA ASN A 35 1.76 -36.51 -26.62
C ASN A 35 0.44 -36.07 -25.95
N ILE A 36 -0.66 -36.13 -26.70
CA ILE A 36 -2.02 -35.66 -26.33
C ILE A 36 -2.44 -36.04 -24.89
N PRO A 37 -2.33 -37.30 -24.43
CA PRO A 37 -2.84 -37.66 -23.09
C PRO A 37 -2.02 -37.03 -21.95
N LYS A 38 -0.71 -36.81 -22.14
CA LYS A 38 0.14 -36.18 -21.13
C LYS A 38 -0.08 -34.66 -21.10
N THR A 39 -0.23 -34.04 -22.27
CA THR A 39 -0.41 -32.58 -22.39
C THR A 39 -1.79 -32.13 -21.94
N SER A 40 -2.85 -32.91 -22.19
CA SER A 40 -4.20 -32.61 -21.69
C SER A 40 -4.27 -32.64 -20.16
N GLN A 41 -3.64 -33.62 -19.52
CA GLN A 41 -3.55 -33.67 -18.05
C GLN A 41 -2.78 -32.48 -17.48
N GLN A 42 -1.70 -32.05 -18.14
CA GLN A 42 -0.95 -30.86 -17.73
C GLN A 42 -1.79 -29.59 -17.86
N LEU A 43 -2.60 -29.49 -18.92
CA LEU A 43 -3.48 -28.34 -19.16
C LEU A 43 -4.55 -28.22 -18.06
N VAL A 44 -5.21 -29.32 -17.69
CA VAL A 44 -6.19 -29.33 -16.59
C VAL A 44 -5.55 -28.92 -15.26
N LYS A 45 -4.31 -29.34 -14.98
CA LYS A 45 -3.58 -28.91 -13.78
C LYS A 45 -3.30 -27.40 -13.80
N LEU A 46 -2.92 -26.88 -14.97
CA LEU A 46 -2.62 -25.46 -15.17
C LEU A 46 -3.87 -24.61 -15.02
N GLU A 47 -5.02 -25.02 -15.57
CA GLU A 47 -6.29 -24.33 -15.38
C GLU A 47 -6.70 -24.26 -13.90
N LYS A 48 -6.48 -25.33 -13.13
CA LYS A 48 -6.71 -25.34 -11.68
C LYS A 48 -5.78 -24.38 -10.94
N GLU A 49 -4.52 -24.28 -11.36
CA GLU A 49 -3.55 -23.34 -10.81
C GLU A 49 -3.96 -21.89 -11.10
N LEU A 50 -4.41 -21.62 -12.34
CA LEU A 50 -4.89 -20.31 -12.79
C LEU A 50 -6.17 -19.91 -12.04
N ALA A 51 -7.11 -20.84 -11.85
CA ALA A 51 -8.32 -20.59 -11.05
C ALA A 51 -8.02 -20.29 -9.57
N LYS A 52 -6.93 -20.85 -9.04
CA LYS A 52 -6.46 -20.60 -7.66
C LYS A 52 -5.53 -19.40 -7.55
N PHE A 53 -5.14 -18.79 -8.67
CA PHE A 53 -4.19 -17.70 -8.70
C PHE A 53 -4.78 -16.48 -7.98
N LYS A 54 -4.39 -16.31 -6.73
CA LYS A 54 -4.64 -15.13 -5.90
C LYS A 54 -3.30 -14.73 -5.30
N LEU A 55 -2.87 -13.51 -5.58
CA LEU A 55 -1.70 -12.93 -4.92
C LEU A 55 -2.17 -11.92 -3.89
N ASP A 56 -1.70 -12.08 -2.65
CA ASP A 56 -1.86 -11.06 -1.63
C ASP A 56 -0.78 -9.97 -1.82
N TYR A 57 -1.21 -8.72 -1.75
CA TYR A 57 -0.32 -7.56 -1.84
C TYR A 57 0.66 -7.54 -0.67
N SER A 58 0.21 -7.91 0.52
CA SER A 58 1.03 -7.95 1.74
C SER A 58 2.17 -8.96 1.63
N SER A 59 1.98 -10.04 0.86
CA SER A 59 3.01 -11.08 0.68
C SER A 59 4.24 -10.60 -0.11
N VAL A 60 4.14 -9.50 -0.84
CA VAL A 60 5.22 -8.99 -1.71
C VAL A 60 5.84 -7.72 -1.14
N LYS A 61 5.15 -7.07 -0.21
CA LYS A 61 5.66 -5.87 0.44
C LYS A 61 6.65 -6.23 1.54
N ASP A 62 7.68 -5.40 1.67
CA ASP A 62 8.59 -5.49 2.79
C ASP A 62 7.99 -4.77 4.00
N ASP A 63 7.48 -5.56 4.95
CA ASP A 63 6.92 -5.05 6.20
C ASP A 63 7.96 -4.32 7.07
N ARG A 64 9.26 -4.48 6.78
CA ARG A 64 10.36 -3.80 7.48
C ARG A 64 10.61 -2.40 6.94
N ASP A 65 10.05 -2.05 5.78
CA ASP A 65 10.22 -0.69 5.25
C ASP A 65 9.53 0.32 6.18
N SER A 66 10.34 1.30 6.60
CA SER A 66 9.96 2.41 7.46
C SER A 66 8.67 3.12 7.02
N HIS A 67 8.36 3.12 5.72
CA HIS A 67 7.18 3.76 5.14
C HIS A 67 5.86 3.02 5.42
N HIS A 68 5.89 1.73 5.79
CA HIS A 68 4.71 0.92 6.10
C HIS A 68 4.46 0.78 7.62
N ARG A 69 5.35 1.30 8.46
CA ARG A 69 5.19 1.26 9.92
C ARG A 69 4.01 2.16 10.33
N TYR A 70 2.99 1.55 10.95
CA TYR A 70 1.86 2.28 11.51
C TYR A 70 2.36 3.35 12.50
N LYS A 71 1.99 4.61 12.26
CA LYS A 71 2.43 5.78 13.05
C LYS A 71 2.06 5.69 14.55
N GLY A 72 1.18 4.76 14.93
CA GLY A 72 0.83 4.45 16.32
C GLY A 72 1.84 3.56 17.07
N HIS A 73 2.84 3.01 16.38
CA HIS A 73 4.08 2.56 17.04
C HIS A 73 4.98 3.77 17.32
N THR A 74 4.40 4.82 17.91
CA THR A 74 5.14 5.93 18.46
C THR A 74 6.11 5.37 19.49
N SER A 75 7.36 5.79 19.45
CA SER A 75 8.37 5.46 20.45
C SER A 75 7.82 5.63 21.88
N ASP A 76 8.32 4.82 22.81
CA ASP A 76 7.93 4.88 24.24
C ASP A 76 7.97 6.31 24.81
N ASP A 77 8.82 7.18 24.26
CA ASP A 77 8.92 8.59 24.66
C ASP A 77 7.65 9.40 24.36
N THR A 78 6.92 9.07 23.29
CA THR A 78 5.62 9.70 22.99
C THR A 78 4.54 9.19 23.96
N LYS A 79 4.61 7.91 24.35
CA LYS A 79 3.74 7.33 25.39
C LYS A 79 3.99 7.96 26.76
N LYS A 80 5.23 8.31 27.09
CA LYS A 80 5.55 9.06 28.33
C LYS A 80 4.97 10.48 28.31
N LEU A 81 4.86 11.12 27.14
CA LEU A 81 4.15 12.40 27.02
C LEU A 81 2.63 12.26 27.23
N GLU A 82 2.05 11.06 27.07
CA GLU A 82 0.63 10.79 27.40
C GLU A 82 0.32 10.95 28.90
N LEU A 83 1.30 10.73 29.76
CA LEU A 83 1.16 10.79 31.22
C LEU A 83 1.45 12.17 31.83
N ARG A 84 1.69 13.22 31.02
CA ARG A 84 1.94 14.56 31.57
C ARG A 84 0.68 15.10 32.26
N PRO A 85 0.74 15.54 33.53
CA PRO A 85 -0.42 16.04 34.28
C PRO A 85 -1.13 17.22 33.62
N ASN A 86 -0.38 18.04 32.88
CA ASN A 86 -0.88 19.28 32.26
C ASN A 86 -1.19 19.09 30.78
N LYS A 87 -1.81 17.97 30.40
CA LYS A 87 -2.39 17.88 29.05
C LYS A 87 -3.57 18.84 28.97
N ARG A 88 -3.48 19.80 28.05
CA ARG A 88 -4.61 20.66 27.70
C ARG A 88 -5.76 19.75 27.27
N ILE A 89 -6.82 19.70 28.06
CA ILE A 89 -8.04 18.98 27.72
C ILE A 89 -8.62 19.70 26.50
N THR A 90 -8.39 19.16 25.31
CA THR A 90 -9.17 19.56 24.13
C THR A 90 -10.55 18.95 24.31
N PRO A 91 -11.63 19.74 24.42
CA PRO A 91 -12.97 19.19 24.47
C PRO A 91 -13.19 18.36 23.21
N SER A 92 -13.75 17.16 23.38
CA SER A 92 -14.19 16.33 22.27
C SER A 92 -15.13 17.17 21.41
N SER A 93 -14.72 17.44 20.17
CA SER A 93 -15.54 18.15 19.19
C SER A 93 -16.73 17.26 18.81
N THR A 94 -17.77 17.32 19.64
CA THR A 94 -19.09 16.85 19.30
C THR A 94 -19.86 18.06 18.80
N GLY A 95 -19.99 18.17 17.47
CA GLY A 95 -21.03 18.95 16.82
C GLY A 95 -20.95 20.48 16.95
N ILE A 96 -20.61 21.12 15.84
CA ILE A 96 -21.15 22.42 15.39
C ILE A 96 -21.10 23.58 16.41
N SER A 97 -20.11 24.45 16.25
CA SER A 97 -20.36 25.89 16.22
C SER A 97 -19.21 26.59 15.51
N ARG A 98 -19.49 27.18 14.34
CA ARG A 98 -18.61 28.14 13.68
C ARG A 98 -18.68 29.44 14.47
N SER A 99 -17.78 29.69 15.41
CA SER A 99 -17.44 31.08 15.76
C SER A 99 -16.17 31.45 15.01
N HIS A 100 -16.36 32.34 14.03
CA HIS A 100 -15.28 33.00 13.33
C HIS A 100 -14.69 34.04 14.28
N ASP A 101 -13.88 33.62 15.24
CA ASP A 101 -13.20 34.56 16.13
C ASP A 101 -11.93 35.08 15.45
N HIS A 102 -11.98 36.38 15.21
CA HIS A 102 -11.09 37.18 14.41
C HIS A 102 -9.64 37.09 14.93
N VAL A 103 -8.77 36.42 14.17
CA VAL A 103 -7.32 36.46 14.39
C VAL A 103 -6.85 37.89 14.13
N LYS A 104 -6.67 38.69 15.19
CA LYS A 104 -5.99 39.99 15.10
C LYS A 104 -4.52 39.72 14.78
N LYS A 105 -4.14 39.93 13.51
CA LYS A 105 -2.73 39.92 13.09
C LYS A 105 -1.98 41.03 13.83
N ALA A 106 -0.87 40.69 14.46
CA ALA A 106 0.05 41.66 15.04
C ALA A 106 0.64 42.53 13.90
N ARG A 107 0.57 43.85 14.10
CA ARG A 107 1.10 44.87 13.19
C ARG A 107 2.61 44.96 13.42
N SER A 108 3.40 44.72 12.39
CA SER A 108 4.85 44.90 12.43
C SER A 108 5.17 46.38 12.22
N ASP A 109 5.27 47.14 13.30
CA ASP A 109 5.86 48.48 13.24
C ASP A 109 7.38 48.33 13.45
N SER A 110 8.15 48.47 12.37
CA SER A 110 9.58 48.80 12.47
C SER A 110 9.81 50.12 11.74
N LEU A 111 10.03 51.13 12.57
CA LEU A 111 10.31 52.53 12.32
C LEU A 111 11.39 52.74 11.24
N ILE A 112 11.09 53.54 10.23
CA ILE A 112 12.09 54.20 9.39
C ILE A 112 12.82 55.22 10.25
N LYS A 113 14.15 55.25 10.20
CA LYS A 113 14.93 56.48 10.37
C LYS A 113 16.00 56.53 9.28
N GLU A 114 15.86 57.50 8.39
CA GLU A 114 16.96 58.04 7.60
C GLU A 114 17.68 59.08 8.46
N ASP A 115 19.02 59.00 8.47
CA ASP A 115 19.93 60.15 8.36
C ASP A 115 21.29 59.62 7.86
#